data_AF-A0A936XHQ9-F1
#
_entry.id   AF-A0A936XHQ9-F1
#
_cell.length_a   1.000
_cell.length_b   1.000
_cell.length_c   1.000
_cell.angle_alpha   90.00
_cell.angle_beta   90.00
_cell.angle_gamma   90.00
#
_symmetry.space_group_name_H-M   'P 1'
#
loop_
_entity.id
_entity.type
_entity.pdbx_description
1 polymer ?
#
loop_
_entity_poly.entity_id
_entity_poly.type
_entity_poly.pdbx_seq_one_letter_code
_entity_poly.pdbx_strand_id
1 'polypeptide(L)'
;MTISIQKDAMLSQFAVLAYKDKTYLNNTANLPPGWKLVDHEVTGPFAAFAFKNESTGEVFVAYRGTDGLGDGSADANILAGNWDPQLQQGMDFLGRIKINVELFPGGFEE
;
A
#
# COMPACT_ATOMS: atom_id res chain seq x y z
N MET A 1 22.25 -4.90 -5.97
CA MET A 1 21.10 -4.56 -5.12
C MET A 1 20.95 -5.70 -4.11
N THR A 2 21.52 -5.58 -2.92
CA THR A 2 21.41 -6.63 -1.89
C THR A 2 20.14 -6.38 -1.10
N ILE A 3 19.02 -6.86 -1.63
CA ILE A 3 17.79 -6.99 -0.85
C ILE A 3 18.01 -8.17 0.10
N SER A 4 17.87 -7.96 1.40
CA SER A 4 18.01 -9.04 2.37
C SER A 4 16.70 -9.83 2.42
N ILE A 5 16.79 -11.15 2.61
CA ILE A 5 15.63 -12.04 2.81
C ILE A 5 14.71 -11.50 3.91
N GLN A 6 15.27 -10.82 4.92
CA GLN A 6 14.50 -10.19 5.99
C GLN A 6 13.63 -9.04 5.50
N LYS A 7 14.12 -8.20 4.57
CA LYS A 7 13.34 -7.11 3.98
C LYS A 7 12.23 -7.67 3.09
N ASP A 8 12.50 -8.69 2.29
CA ASP A 8 11.49 -9.36 1.46
C ASP A 8 10.41 -10.02 2.31
N ALA A 9 10.79 -10.71 3.39
CA ALA A 9 9.85 -11.29 4.34
C ALA A 9 8.97 -10.21 4.97
N MET A 10 9.54 -9.06 5.32
CA MET A 10 8.77 -7.94 5.87
C MET A 10 7.78 -7.38 4.85
N LEU A 11 8.20 -7.14 3.59
CA LEU A 11 7.29 -6.69 2.52
C LEU A 11 6.15 -7.70 2.28
N SER A 12 6.46 -9.01 2.33
CA SER A 12 5.44 -10.06 2.23
C SER A 12 4.44 -10.03 3.39
N GLN A 13 4.88 -9.72 4.63
CA GLN A 13 3.98 -9.57 5.76
C GLN A 13 3.01 -8.39 5.55
N PHE A 14 3.49 -7.26 5.04
CA PHE A 14 2.63 -6.11 4.74
C PHE A 14 1.63 -6.37 3.61
N ALA A 15 1.99 -7.17 2.60
CA ALA A 15 1.05 -7.63 1.59
C ALA A 15 -0.11 -8.45 2.20
N VAL A 16 0.18 -9.32 3.18
CA VAL A 16 -0.86 -10.07 3.91
C VAL A 16 -1.73 -9.15 4.78
N LEU A 17 -1.12 -8.13 5.41
CA LEU A 17 -1.85 -7.15 6.22
C LEU A 17 -2.88 -6.36 5.39
N ALA A 18 -2.63 -6.12 4.10
CA ALA A 18 -3.58 -5.43 3.21
C ALA A 18 -4.94 -6.16 3.05
N TYR A 19 -5.03 -7.44 3.45
CA TYR A 19 -6.29 -8.21 3.46
C TYR A 19 -7.05 -8.11 4.79
N LYS A 20 -6.47 -7.45 5.81
CA LYS A 20 -7.12 -7.27 7.11
C LYS A 20 -7.99 -6.02 7.12
N ASP A 21 -8.97 -5.99 8.01
CA ASP A 21 -9.79 -4.81 8.21
C ASP A 21 -9.05 -3.72 8.98
N LYS A 22 -9.58 -2.49 8.89
CA LYS A 22 -9.00 -1.32 9.57
C LYS A 22 -8.93 -1.49 11.09
N THR A 23 -9.89 -2.18 11.71
CA THR A 23 -9.91 -2.39 13.17
C THR A 23 -8.73 -3.25 13.59
N TYR A 24 -8.43 -4.31 12.84
CA TYR A 24 -7.26 -5.16 13.03
C TYR A 24 -5.96 -4.35 12.84
N LEU A 25 -5.88 -3.53 11.80
CA LEU A 25 -4.68 -2.75 11.45
C LEU A 25 -4.42 -1.57 12.37
N ASN A 26 -5.44 -1.02 13.04
CA ASN A 26 -5.28 0.06 14.02
C ASN A 26 -4.69 -0.43 15.35
N ASN A 27 -4.70 -1.74 15.61
CA ASN A 27 -4.05 -2.31 16.78
C ASN A 27 -2.57 -2.58 16.46
N THR A 28 -1.67 -1.76 17.01
CA THR A 28 -0.22 -1.88 16.77
C THR A 28 0.38 -3.21 17.21
N ALA A 29 -0.28 -3.95 18.12
CA ALA A 29 0.15 -5.30 18.51
C ALA A 29 0.00 -6.33 17.37
N ASN A 30 -0.80 -6.02 16.33
CA ASN A 30 -0.97 -6.86 15.15
C ASN A 30 0.02 -6.51 14.01
N LEU A 31 0.85 -5.48 14.19
CA LEU A 31 1.81 -5.01 13.20
C LEU A 31 3.23 -5.42 13.59
N PRO A 32 4.18 -5.45 12.63
CA PRO A 32 5.60 -5.59 12.98
C PRO A 32 6.02 -4.50 13.98
N PRO A 33 6.90 -4.81 14.95
CA PRO A 33 7.29 -3.84 15.98
C PRO A 33 7.78 -2.50 15.41
N GLY A 34 7.28 -1.40 15.97
CA GLY A 34 7.63 -0.05 15.55
C GLY A 34 6.88 0.47 14.32
N TRP A 35 5.94 -0.31 13.78
CA TRP A 35 5.09 0.11 12.65
C TRP A 35 3.68 0.50 13.10
N LYS A 36 3.11 1.49 12.40
CA LYS A 36 1.70 1.89 12.55
C LYS A 36 1.03 2.12 11.21
N LEU A 37 -0.27 1.87 11.13
CA LEU A 37 -1.09 2.35 10.01
C LEU A 37 -1.17 3.88 10.08
N VAL A 38 -0.88 4.55 8.97
CA VAL A 38 -0.89 6.01 8.89
C VAL A 38 -1.90 6.57 7.90
N ASP A 39 -2.26 5.80 6.88
CA ASP A 39 -3.30 6.16 5.93
C ASP A 39 -3.84 4.88 5.28
N HIS A 40 -5.05 4.94 4.75
CA HIS A 40 -5.69 3.85 4.03
C HIS A 40 -6.77 4.41 3.10
N GLU A 41 -7.08 3.64 2.08
CA GLU A 41 -8.21 3.91 1.19
C GLU A 41 -8.87 2.58 0.83
N VAL A 42 -10.19 2.53 0.94
CA VAL A 42 -10.98 1.38 0.51
C VAL A 42 -12.14 1.93 -0.30
N THR A 43 -12.14 1.70 -1.61
CA THR A 43 -13.17 2.21 -2.53
C THR A 43 -13.53 1.13 -3.54
N GLY A 44 -14.68 0.48 -3.30
CA GLY A 44 -15.11 -0.67 -4.07
C GLY A 44 -14.07 -1.81 -4.02
N PRO A 45 -13.59 -2.31 -5.18
CA PRO A 45 -12.59 -3.37 -5.22
C PRO A 45 -11.19 -2.92 -4.80
N PHE A 46 -10.88 -1.62 -4.87
CA PHE A 46 -9.58 -1.07 -4.51
C PHE A 46 -9.41 -0.96 -3.00
N ALA A 47 -8.26 -1.42 -2.51
CA ALA A 47 -7.82 -1.11 -1.15
C ALA A 47 -6.30 -0.90 -1.10
N ALA A 48 -5.87 0.17 -0.44
CA ALA A 48 -4.48 0.50 -0.21
C ALA A 48 -4.26 0.94 1.24
N PHE A 49 -3.10 0.59 1.80
CA PHE A 49 -2.76 0.86 3.19
C PHE A 49 -1.31 1.33 3.26
N ALA A 50 -1.08 2.44 3.96
CA ALA A 50 0.25 2.97 4.22
C ALA A 50 0.62 2.74 5.68
N PHE A 51 1.79 2.14 5.88
CA PHE A 51 2.36 1.87 7.19
C PHE A 51 3.66 2.65 7.35
N LYS A 52 3.89 3.25 8.51
CA LYS A 52 5.11 3.99 8.83
C LYS A 52 5.85 3.32 9.98
N ASN A 53 7.15 3.10 9.82
CA ASN A 53 8.03 2.78 10.93
C ASN A 53 8.34 4.07 11.70
N GLU A 54 8.04 4.10 13.00
CA GLU A 54 8.21 5.31 13.82
C GLU A 54 9.67 5.62 14.13
N SER A 55 10.55 4.61 14.09
CA SER A 55 11.97 4.77 14.40
C SER A 55 12.83 5.14 13.19
N THR A 56 12.54 4.56 12.01
CA THR A 56 13.31 4.81 10.79
C THR A 56 12.66 5.83 9.87
N GLY A 57 11.37 6.11 10.06
CA GLY A 57 10.58 6.96 9.16
C GLY A 57 10.21 6.27 7.84
N GLU A 58 10.61 5.01 7.62
CA GLU A 58 10.26 4.25 6.41
C GLU A 58 8.74 4.11 6.27
N VAL A 59 8.26 4.23 5.03
CA VAL A 59 6.85 4.04 4.70
C VAL A 59 6.71 2.91 3.69
N PHE A 60 5.87 1.93 4.02
CA PHE A 60 5.46 0.87 3.10
C PHE A 60 4.01 1.06 2.72
N VAL A 61 3.75 0.99 1.42
CA VAL A 61 2.40 1.01 0.86
C VAL A 61 2.08 -0.37 0.34
N ALA A 62 1.00 -0.96 0.84
CA ALA A 62 0.52 -2.27 0.43
C ALA A 62 -0.85 -2.12 -0.24
N TYR A 63 -0.98 -2.69 -1.43
CA TYR A 63 -2.24 -2.77 -2.16
C TYR A 63 -2.84 -4.16 -1.97
N ARG A 64 -4.14 -4.22 -1.70
CA ARG A 64 -4.86 -5.48 -1.70
C ARG A 64 -5.16 -5.87 -3.14
N GLY A 65 -4.84 -7.11 -3.50
CA GLY A 65 -5.32 -7.68 -4.75
C GLY A 65 -6.84 -7.83 -4.74
N THR A 66 -7.44 -7.88 -5.93
CA THR A 66 -8.86 -8.19 -6.06
C THR A 66 -9.03 -9.70 -6.06
N ASP A 67 -9.57 -10.26 -4.97
CA ASP A 67 -9.88 -11.69 -4.93
C ASP A 67 -11.00 -11.99 -5.95
N GLY A 68 -10.72 -12.86 -6.93
CA GLY A 68 -11.73 -13.42 -7.83
C GLY A 68 -12.05 -12.62 -9.11
N LEU A 69 -11.26 -11.61 -9.48
CA LEU A 69 -11.31 -11.09 -10.86
C LEU A 69 -10.51 -12.01 -11.79
N GLY A 70 -11.16 -12.52 -12.84
CA GLY A 70 -10.45 -13.19 -13.92
C GLY A 70 -9.69 -12.18 -14.76
N ASP A 71 -8.45 -12.50 -15.14
CA ASP A 71 -7.51 -11.63 -15.89
C ASP A 71 -8.12 -10.96 -17.14
N GLY A 72 -9.17 -11.54 -17.73
CA GLY A 72 -9.74 -11.09 -19.00
C GLY A 72 -10.28 -9.65 -19.03
N SER A 73 -10.78 -9.08 -17.93
CA SER A 73 -11.23 -7.68 -17.92
C SER A 73 -10.08 -6.68 -17.81
N ALA A 74 -9.01 -7.04 -17.10
CA ALA A 74 -7.80 -6.24 -17.03
C ALA A 74 -7.04 -6.27 -18.36
N ASP A 75 -6.91 -7.45 -18.96
CA ASP A 75 -6.25 -7.66 -20.26
C ASP A 75 -6.96 -6.90 -21.39
N ALA A 76 -8.29 -6.93 -21.43
CA ALA A 76 -9.07 -6.23 -22.45
C ALA A 76 -8.95 -4.69 -22.33
N ASN A 77 -8.89 -4.16 -21.11
CA ASN A 77 -8.70 -2.72 -20.88
C ASN A 77 -7.31 -2.25 -21.33
N ILE A 78 -6.25 -3.01 -20.99
CA ILE A 78 -4.88 -2.73 -21.44
C ILE A 78 -4.79 -2.78 -22.97
N LEU A 79 -5.38 -3.80 -23.60
CA LEU A 79 -5.41 -3.95 -25.07
C LEU A 79 -6.16 -2.80 -25.76
N ALA A 80 -7.17 -2.21 -25.11
CA ALA A 80 -7.89 -1.04 -25.60
C ALA A 80 -7.15 0.29 -25.38
N GLY A 81 -5.95 0.26 -24.81
CA GLY A 81 -5.15 1.46 -24.51
C GLY A 81 -5.69 2.26 -23.31
N ASN A 82 -6.58 1.67 -22.52
CA ASN A 82 -7.13 2.29 -21.33
C ASN A 82 -6.40 1.79 -20.08
N TRP A 83 -6.14 2.70 -19.15
CA TRP A 83 -5.68 2.32 -17.82
C TRP A 83 -6.88 1.91 -16.97
N ASP A 84 -6.69 0.86 -16.17
CA ASP A 84 -7.73 0.44 -15.22
C ASP A 84 -7.92 1.54 -14.14
N PRO A 85 -9.17 1.87 -13.75
CA PRO A 85 -9.44 2.85 -12.70
C PRO A 85 -8.68 2.58 -11.38
N GLN A 86 -8.42 1.32 -11.03
CA GLN A 86 -7.67 0.95 -9.82
C GLN A 86 -6.21 1.39 -9.89
N LEU A 87 -5.63 1.47 -11.09
CA LEU A 87 -4.28 2.02 -11.26
C LEU A 87 -4.26 3.52 -10.94
N GLN A 88 -5.23 4.28 -11.47
CA GLN A 88 -5.34 5.71 -11.17
C GLN A 88 -5.54 5.95 -9.67
N GLN A 89 -6.43 5.18 -9.04
CA GLN A 89 -6.63 5.21 -7.59
C GLN A 89 -5.34 4.92 -6.82
N GLY A 90 -4.55 3.94 -7.28
CA GLY A 90 -3.25 3.62 -6.71
C GLY A 90 -2.25 4.77 -6.80
N MET A 91 -2.20 5.46 -7.94
CA MET A 91 -1.34 6.61 -8.17
C MET A 91 -1.76 7.83 -7.33
N ASP A 92 -3.07 8.10 -7.26
CA ASP A 92 -3.62 9.19 -6.46
C ASP A 92 -3.35 8.97 -4.97
N PHE A 93 -3.48 7.73 -4.48
CA PHE A 93 -3.12 7.36 -3.13
C PHE A 93 -1.64 7.63 -2.85
N LEU A 94 -0.72 7.19 -3.71
CA LEU A 94 0.71 7.49 -3.54
C LEU A 94 1.01 8.98 -3.59
N GLY A 95 0.35 9.72 -4.47
CA GLY A 95 0.44 11.18 -4.54
C GLY A 95 0.09 11.81 -3.19
N ARG A 96 -1.02 11.39 -2.58
CA ARG A 96 -1.45 11.84 -1.25
C ARG A 96 -0.43 11.51 -0.16
N ILE A 97 0.11 10.30 -0.16
CA ILE A 97 1.16 9.88 0.78
C ILE A 97 2.40 10.76 0.61
N LYS A 98 2.88 10.93 -0.63
CA LYS A 98 4.09 11.71 -0.96
C LYS A 98 4.02 13.16 -0.45
N ILE A 99 2.87 13.82 -0.58
CA ILE A 99 2.69 15.22 -0.16
C ILE A 99 2.33 15.38 1.32
N ASN A 100 2.12 14.27 2.04
CA ASN A 100 1.74 14.33 3.45
C ASN A 100 2.96 14.71 4.31
N VAL A 101 2.98 15.98 4.74
CA VAL A 101 4.07 16.57 5.54
C VAL A 101 4.20 15.98 6.95
N GLU A 102 3.17 15.31 7.47
CA GLU A 102 3.24 14.57 8.74
C GLU A 102 3.92 13.21 8.56
N LEU A 103 3.75 12.60 7.39
CA LEU A 103 4.43 11.36 7.02
C LEU A 103 5.86 11.61 6.56
N PHE A 104 6.10 12.69 5.82
CA PHE A 104 7.40 13.09 5.28
C PHE A 104 7.71 14.55 5.61
N PRO A 105 8.16 14.86 6.84
CA PRO A 105 8.60 16.21 7.19
C PRO A 105 9.85 16.55 6.37
N GLY A 106 9.69 17.44 5.38
CA GLY A 106 10.73 17.81 4.39
C GLY A 106 10.35 17.50 2.93
N GLY A 107 9.27 16.75 2.70
CA GLY A 107 8.88 16.27 1.37
C GLY A 107 9.72 15.09 0.88
N PHE A 108 9.28 14.42 -0.18
CA PHE A 108 10.12 13.52 -0.95
C PHE A 108 10.99 14.41 -1.87
N GLU A 109 12.29 14.54 -1.59
CA GLU A 109 13.22 15.12 -2.56
C GLU A 109 13.16 14.31 -3.87
N GLU A 110 13.11 15.01 -5.00
CA GLU A 110 13.14 14.43 -6.36
C GLU A 110 14.51 13.89 -6.73
#